data_AF-A0A9P7DFD5-F1
#
_entry.id   AF-A0A9P7DFD5-F1
#
_cell.length_a   1.000
_cell.length_b   1.000
_cell.length_c   1.000
_cell.angle_alpha   90.00
_cell.angle_beta   90.00
_cell.angle_gamma   90.00
#
_symmetry.space_group_name_H-M   'P 1'
#
loop_
_entity.id
_entity.type
_entity.pdbx_description
1 polymer ?
#
loop_
_entity_poly.entity_id
_entity_poly.type
_entity_poly.pdbx_seq_one_letter_code
_entity_poly.pdbx_strand_id
1 'polypeptide(L)'
;ECAGINVKHIERIAAECDPLHCADFVHRVSQYSPASLLCLDEVSKDDRTYSHRWGCAVQRARAEQHQPFVHKHLFSMVAGLALDEGIVAVKVVEGSFNHKSFIDFLCNNVLLITTPFPGPQSVLIM
;
A
#
# COMPACT_ATOMS: atom_id res chain seq x y z
N GLU A 1 -10.95 19.02 -37.64
CA GLU A 1 -11.39 17.69 -37.21
C GLU A 1 -10.24 17.00 -36.50
N CYS A 2 -10.30 16.90 -35.16
CA CYS A 2 -9.26 16.24 -34.39
C CYS A 2 -9.44 14.73 -34.52
N ALA A 3 -8.49 14.08 -35.18
CA ALA A 3 -8.49 12.65 -35.46
C ALA A 3 -8.61 11.81 -34.17
N GLY A 4 -9.78 11.18 -33.98
CA GLY A 4 -10.08 9.93 -33.24
C GLY A 4 -9.10 9.35 -32.20
N ILE A 5 -8.45 10.15 -31.35
CA ILE A 5 -7.62 9.68 -30.25
C ILE A 5 -8.44 9.78 -28.95
N ASN A 6 -8.72 8.65 -28.31
CA ASN A 6 -9.30 8.59 -26.97
C ASN A 6 -8.26 8.07 -25.98
N VAL A 7 -7.95 8.87 -24.97
CA VAL A 7 -7.07 8.49 -23.86
C VAL A 7 -7.92 7.76 -22.82
N LYS A 8 -7.73 6.45 -22.67
CA LYS A 8 -8.39 5.65 -21.64
C LYS A 8 -7.42 5.36 -20.50
N HIS A 9 -7.86 5.61 -19.28
CA HIS A 9 -7.14 5.22 -18.08
C HIS A 9 -7.32 3.71 -17.86
N ILE A 10 -6.23 2.96 -17.79
CA ILE A 10 -6.27 1.53 -17.48
C ILE A 10 -6.28 1.40 -15.97
N GLU A 11 -7.38 0.92 -15.40
CA GLU A 11 -7.42 0.51 -14.00
C GLU A 11 -6.76 -0.86 -13.86
N ARG A 12 -5.70 -0.92 -13.05
CA ARG A 12 -5.09 -2.19 -12.64
C ARG A 12 -5.88 -2.73 -11.45
N ILE A 13 -6.72 -3.71 -11.69
CA ILE A 13 -7.39 -4.49 -10.66
C ILE A 13 -6.57 -5.76 -10.41
N ALA A 14 -6.38 -6.15 -9.15
CA ALA A 14 -5.73 -7.41 -8.82
C ALA A 14 -6.59 -8.58 -9.34
N ALA A 15 -5.99 -9.53 -10.04
CA ALA A 15 -6.72 -10.68 -10.60
C ALA A 15 -7.37 -11.55 -9.51
N GLU A 16 -6.82 -11.52 -8.29
CA GLU A 16 -7.29 -12.24 -7.11
C GLU A 16 -8.43 -11.50 -6.37
N CYS A 17 -8.79 -10.29 -6.80
CA CYS A 17 -9.83 -9.50 -6.15
C CYS A 17 -11.20 -10.18 -6.27
N ASP A 18 -11.73 -10.63 -5.13
CA ASP A 18 -13.05 -11.25 -5.02
C ASP A 18 -14.04 -10.31 -4.30
N PRO A 19 -15.09 -9.83 -5.00
CA PRO A 19 -16.08 -8.93 -4.42
C PRO A 19 -16.76 -9.46 -3.16
N LEU A 20 -16.96 -10.78 -3.04
CA LEU A 20 -17.63 -11.36 -1.87
C LEU A 20 -16.73 -11.27 -0.63
N HIS A 21 -15.45 -11.62 -0.77
CA HIS A 21 -14.48 -11.47 0.30
C HIS A 21 -14.29 -10.01 0.71
N CYS A 22 -14.30 -9.07 -0.25
CA CYS A 22 -14.26 -7.64 0.04
C CYS A 22 -15.50 -7.18 0.83
N ALA A 23 -16.71 -7.61 0.44
CA ALA A 23 -17.94 -7.26 1.14
C ALA A 23 -17.97 -7.83 2.58
N ASP A 24 -17.55 -9.08 2.75
CA ASP A 24 -17.46 -9.73 4.06
C ASP A 24 -16.44 -9.02 4.97
N PHE A 25 -15.30 -8.60 4.42
CA PHE A 25 -14.32 -7.82 5.16
C PHE A 25 -14.93 -6.49 5.65
N VAL A 26 -15.56 -5.73 4.76
CA VAL A 26 -16.21 -4.45 5.12
C VAL A 26 -17.28 -4.65 6.19
N HIS A 27 -18.11 -5.69 6.07
CA HIS A 27 -19.15 -5.99 7.05
C HIS A 27 -18.61 -6.32 8.44
N ARG A 28 -17.48 -7.05 8.50
CA ARG A 28 -16.82 -7.37 9.78
C ARG A 28 -16.18 -6.13 10.41
N VAL A 29 -15.48 -5.32 9.61
CA VAL A 29 -14.81 -4.11 10.11
C VAL A 29 -15.82 -3.06 10.56
N SER A 30 -16.98 -2.96 9.91
CA SER A 30 -18.02 -1.98 10.27
C SER A 30 -18.64 -2.17 11.66
N GLN A 31 -18.38 -3.31 12.32
CA GLN A 31 -18.84 -3.55 13.69
C GLN A 31 -18.01 -2.81 14.74
N TYR A 32 -16.83 -2.31 14.37
CA TYR A 32 -15.93 -1.59 15.25
C TYR A 32 -16.10 -0.07 15.12
N SER A 33 -15.85 0.65 16.21
CA SER A 33 -15.74 2.10 16.14
C SER A 33 -14.54 2.49 15.28
N PRO A 34 -14.65 3.45 14.34
CA PRO A 34 -13.51 3.90 13.54
C PRO A 34 -12.29 4.32 14.39
N ALA A 35 -12.51 4.95 15.54
CA ALA A 35 -11.43 5.36 16.45
C ALA A 35 -10.71 4.16 17.11
N SER A 36 -11.37 2.99 17.18
CA SER A 36 -10.77 1.77 17.74
C SER A 36 -9.84 1.07 16.75
N LEU A 37 -9.85 1.44 15.47
CA LEU A 37 -9.07 0.78 14.43
C LEU A 37 -7.66 1.36 14.32
N LEU A 38 -6.68 0.49 14.15
CA LEU A 38 -5.31 0.82 13.77
C LEU A 38 -4.93 -0.04 12.55
N CYS A 39 -4.82 0.60 11.38
CA CYS A 39 -4.53 -0.09 10.12
C CYS A 39 -3.02 -0.15 9.89
N LEU A 40 -2.47 -1.34 9.74
CA LEU A 40 -1.07 -1.57 9.38
C LEU A 40 -0.99 -2.01 7.92
N ASP A 41 -0.05 -1.45 7.17
CA ASP A 41 0.23 -1.91 5.81
C ASP A 41 1.72 -1.79 5.48
N GLU A 42 2.20 -2.64 4.57
CA GLU A 42 3.56 -2.61 4.05
C GLU A 42 3.61 -1.96 2.67
N VAL A 43 4.50 -0.98 2.52
CA VAL A 43 4.83 -0.39 1.22
C VAL A 43 6.31 -0.60 0.94
N SER A 44 6.64 -0.94 -0.31
CA SER A 44 8.01 -1.06 -0.77
C SER A 44 8.33 -0.02 -1.83
N LYS A 45 9.52 0.57 -1.73
CA LYS A 45 10.07 1.52 -2.68
C LYS A 45 11.42 1.00 -3.16
N ASP A 46 11.49 0.72 -4.46
CA ASP A 46 12.72 0.42 -5.16
C ASP A 46 13.26 1.74 -5.77
N ASP A 47 14.58 1.94 -5.79
CA ASP A 47 15.25 3.13 -6.35
C ASP A 47 15.25 3.14 -7.89
N ARG A 48 14.19 2.62 -8.51
CA ARG A 48 14.02 2.66 -9.96
C ARG A 48 13.91 4.11 -10.43
N THR A 49 14.64 4.40 -11.51
CA THR A 49 14.39 5.59 -12.32
C THR A 49 12.91 5.55 -12.74
N TYR A 50 12.12 6.56 -12.36
CA TYR A 50 10.71 6.64 -12.75
C TYR A 50 10.61 6.62 -14.29
N SER A 51 10.12 5.53 -14.87
CA SER A 51 9.64 5.53 -16.24
C SER A 51 8.26 6.18 -16.28
N HIS A 52 8.07 7.08 -17.26
CA HIS A 52 6.77 7.71 -17.45
C HIS A 52 5.76 6.62 -17.83
N ARG A 53 4.62 6.56 -17.12
CA ARG A 53 3.50 5.64 -17.44
C ARG A 53 2.80 5.97 -18.77
N TRP A 54 3.19 7.07 -19.40
CA TRP A 54 2.59 7.61 -20.61
C TRP A 54 3.65 7.66 -21.72
N GLY A 55 3.39 6.98 -22.82
CA GLY A 55 4.19 7.05 -24.04
C GLY A 55 3.34 7.57 -25.19
N CYS A 56 3.89 8.44 -26.03
CA CYS A 56 3.25 8.88 -27.26
C CYS A 56 3.85 8.13 -28.44
N ALA A 57 3.01 7.51 -29.26
CA ALA A 57 3.40 6.92 -30.53
C ALA A 57 2.36 7.22 -31.61
N VAL A 58 2.80 7.26 -32.86
CA VAL A 58 1.92 7.39 -34.03
C VAL A 58 0.98 6.18 -34.10
N GLN A 59 -0.21 6.35 -34.67
CA GLN A 59 -1.19 5.26 -34.81
C GLN A 59 -0.53 4.05 -35.50
N ARG A 60 -0.54 2.89 -34.82
CA ARG A 60 0.13 1.62 -35.20
C ARG A 60 1.65 1.55 -35.00
N ALA A 61 2.28 2.51 -34.31
CA ALA A 61 3.66 2.42 -33.86
C ALA A 61 3.73 2.06 -32.36
N ARG A 62 4.77 1.31 -31.96
CA ARG A 62 5.02 0.99 -30.55
C ARG A 62 5.82 2.14 -29.91
N ALA A 63 5.34 2.65 -28.78
CA ALA A 63 6.14 3.55 -27.95
C ALA A 63 7.17 2.71 -27.17
N GLU A 64 8.46 2.94 -27.39
CA GLU A 64 9.56 2.25 -26.71
C GLU A 64 10.38 3.24 -25.89
N GLN A 65 10.71 2.86 -24.66
CA GLN A 65 11.57 3.66 -23.77
C GLN A 65 12.70 2.77 -23.24
N HIS A 66 13.94 3.14 -23.56
CA HIS A 66 15.13 2.47 -23.03
C HIS A 66 15.57 3.16 -21.74
N GLN A 67 15.66 2.40 -20.65
CA GLN A 67 16.16 2.89 -19.37
C GLN A 67 17.22 1.93 -18.81
N PRO A 68 18.20 2.45 -18.06
CA PRO A 68 19.18 1.61 -17.39
C PRO A 68 18.49 0.76 -16.30
N PHE A 69 18.73 -0.55 -16.33
CA PHE A 69 18.29 -1.49 -15.29
C PHE A 69 19.20 -1.37 -14.06
N VAL A 70 19.08 -0.26 -13.33
CA VAL A 70 19.82 -0.08 -12.09
C VAL A 70 18.95 -0.58 -10.94
N HIS A 71 19.24 -1.76 -10.41
CA HIS A 71 18.73 -2.22 -9.11
C HIS A 71 19.53 -1.47 -8.02
N LYS A 72 19.07 -0.27 -7.67
CA LYS A 72 19.52 0.40 -6.46
C LYS A 72 18.56 0.02 -5.33
N HIS A 73 19.11 -0.14 -4.13
CA HIS A 73 18.49 -0.52 -2.86
C HIS A 73 16.94 -0.53 -2.81
N LEU A 74 16.39 -1.69 -2.46
CA LEU A 74 14.97 -1.82 -2.09
C LEU A 74 14.81 -1.36 -0.64
N PHE A 75 13.82 -0.51 -0.36
CA PHE A 75 13.40 -0.20 0.99
C PHE A 75 11.94 -0.64 1.18
N SER A 76 11.68 -1.38 2.24
CA SER A 76 10.31 -1.65 2.71
C SER A 76 10.02 -0.80 3.93
N MET A 77 8.78 -0.35 4.03
CA MET A 77 8.24 0.37 5.18
C MET A 77 6.93 -0.28 5.61
N VAL A 78 6.79 -0.57 6.90
CA VAL A 78 5.48 -0.84 7.51
C VAL A 78 5.07 0.38 8.31
N ALA A 79 3.83 0.81 8.15
CA ALA A 79 3.26 1.95 8.87
C ALA A 79 1.91 1.59 9.49
N GLY A 80 1.64 2.13 10.67
CA GLY A 80 0.35 2.08 11.34
C GLY A 80 -0.37 3.41 11.29
N LEU A 81 -1.60 3.39 10.80
CA LEU A 81 -2.45 4.56 10.58
C LEU A 81 -3.66 4.53 11.53
N ALA A 82 -3.75 5.54 12.38
CA ALA A 82 -4.89 5.80 13.25
C ALA A 82 -5.77 6.92 12.66
N LEU A 83 -7.05 6.93 13.02
CA LEU A 83 -8.02 7.87 12.46
C LEU A 83 -7.69 9.33 12.81
N ASP A 84 -7.37 9.61 14.08
CA ASP A 84 -7.25 10.98 14.59
C ASP A 84 -5.82 11.51 14.48
N GLU A 85 -4.80 10.66 14.70
CA GLU A 85 -3.40 11.06 14.73
C GLU A 85 -2.66 10.86 13.39
N GLY A 86 -3.23 10.09 12.46
CA GLY A 86 -2.54 9.70 11.23
C GLY A 86 -1.49 8.61 11.48
N ILE A 87 -0.26 8.78 10.98
CA ILE A 87 0.78 7.75 11.10
C ILE A 87 1.35 7.77 12.52
N VAL A 88 1.09 6.70 13.27
CA VAL A 88 1.44 6.57 14.69
C VAL A 88 2.59 5.59 14.94
N ALA A 89 2.83 4.65 14.02
CA ALA A 89 3.96 3.73 14.07
C ALA A 89 4.57 3.60 12.68
N VAL A 90 5.90 3.55 12.59
CA VAL A 90 6.60 3.32 11.33
C VAL A 90 7.92 2.58 11.56
N LYS A 91 8.25 1.67 10.65
CA LYS A 91 9.58 1.06 10.57
C LYS A 91 9.98 0.95 9.11
N VAL A 92 11.21 1.37 8.81
CA VAL A 92 11.81 1.27 7.48
C VAL A 92 12.98 0.31 7.58
N VAL A 93 13.08 -0.61 6.63
CA VAL A 93 14.20 -1.55 6.49
C VAL A 93 14.71 -1.53 5.06
N GLU A 94 16.02 -1.75 4.90
CA GLU A 94 16.59 -2.07 3.60
C GLU A 94 16.30 -3.55 3.29
N GLY A 95 15.81 -3.83 2.09
CA GLY A 95 15.24 -5.12 1.70
C GLY A 95 13.79 -5.26 2.13
N SER A 96 13.36 -6.50 2.34
CA SER A 96 11.99 -6.86 2.73
C SER A 96 11.89 -7.18 4.23
N PHE A 97 10.71 -7.00 4.82
CA PHE A 97 10.44 -7.53 6.15
C PHE A 97 10.49 -9.06 6.15
N ASN A 98 11.06 -9.62 7.21
CA ASN A 98 10.90 -11.02 7.58
C ASN A 98 10.05 -11.14 8.85
N HIS A 99 9.58 -12.36 9.13
CA HIS A 99 8.75 -12.67 10.29
C HIS A 99 9.31 -12.07 11.60
N LYS A 100 10.61 -12.23 11.87
CA LYS A 100 11.24 -11.70 13.09
C LYS A 100 11.17 -10.17 13.14
N SER A 101 11.56 -9.50 12.06
CA SER A 101 11.56 -8.03 12.00
C SER A 101 10.16 -7.42 12.10
N PHE A 102 9.15 -8.13 11.61
CA PHE A 102 7.76 -7.74 11.66
C PHE A 102 7.15 -7.93 13.06
N ILE A 103 7.37 -9.08 13.71
CA ILE A 103 6.98 -9.28 15.11
C ILE A 103 7.64 -8.26 16.02
N ASP A 104 8.92 -7.96 15.78
CA ASP A 104 9.66 -6.96 16.52
C ASP A 104 9.05 -5.56 16.36
N PHE A 105 8.56 -5.22 15.16
CA PHE A 105 7.79 -3.99 14.93
C PHE A 105 6.46 -3.98 15.70
N LEU A 106 5.71 -5.09 15.67
CA LEU A 106 4.46 -5.18 16.42
C LEU A 106 4.69 -4.97 17.93
N CYS A 107 5.63 -5.70 18.51
CA CYS A 107 5.88 -5.65 19.95
C CYS A 107 6.46 -4.29 20.41
N ASN A 108 7.41 -3.74 19.65
CA ASN A 108 8.19 -2.59 20.11
C ASN A 108 7.69 -1.25 19.57
N ASN A 109 6.78 -1.23 18.61
CA ASN A 109 6.25 0.01 18.03
C ASN A 109 4.72 0.07 18.11
N VAL A 110 4.02 -1.00 17.73
CA VAL A 110 2.56 -1.00 17.65
C VAL A 110 1.92 -1.21 19.03
N LEU A 111 2.28 -2.26 19.76
CA LEU A 111 1.63 -2.58 21.03
C LEU A 111 1.81 -1.51 22.12
N LEU A 112 2.83 -0.66 22.00
CA LEU A 112 3.06 0.46 22.92
C LEU A 112 2.04 1.59 22.78
N ILE A 113 1.38 1.69 21.62
CA ILE A 113 0.39 2.75 21.32
C ILE A 113 -1.05 2.22 21.30
N THR A 114 -1.25 0.91 21.24
CA THR A 114 -2.58 0.30 21.34
C THR A 114 -3.16 0.39 22.75
N THR A 115 -4.49 0.48 22.84
CA THR A 115 -5.21 0.41 24.13
C THR A 115 -6.07 -0.86 24.23
N PRO A 116 -6.53 -1.27 25.43
CA PRO A 116 -7.48 -2.36 25.56
C PRO A 116 -8.81 -2.06 24.86
N PHE A 117 -9.39 -3.06 24.18
CA PHE A 117 -10.71 -2.94 23.56
C PHE A 117 -11.80 -2.63 24.60
N PRO A 118 -12.75 -1.69 24.33
CA PRO A 118 -13.04 -1.00 23.06
C PRO A 118 -12.39 0.38 22.89
N GLY A 119 -11.25 0.64 23.55
CA GLY A 119 -10.57 1.92 23.49
C GLY A 119 -10.00 2.28 22.10
N PRO A 120 -9.46 3.50 21.93
CA PRO A 120 -8.82 3.92 20.67
C PRO A 120 -7.68 2.99 20.27
N GLN A 121 -7.51 2.74 18.97
CA GLN A 121 -6.41 1.92 18.43
C GLN A 121 -6.32 0.51 19.07
N SER A 122 -7.45 -0.05 19.52
CA SER A 122 -7.51 -1.35 20.20
C SER A 122 -7.66 -2.55 19.26
N VAL A 123 -8.00 -2.31 17.99
CA VAL A 123 -8.22 -3.33 16.96
C VAL A 123 -7.21 -3.14 15.84
N LEU A 124 -6.34 -4.11 15.64
CA LEU A 124 -5.37 -4.11 14.54
C LEU A 124 -6.02 -4.66 13.27
N ILE A 125 -5.86 -3.93 12.16
CA ILE A 125 -6.18 -4.39 10.81
C ILE A 125 -4.86 -4.53 10.06
N MET A 126 -4.62 -5.69 9.46
CA MET A 126 -3.42 -6.01 8.68
C MET A 126 -3.79 -6.86 7.47
#